data_AF-A0A133USZ4-F1
#
_entry.id   AF-A0A133USZ4-F1
#
_cell.length_a   1.000
_cell.length_b   1.000
_cell.length_c   1.000
_cell.angle_alpha   90.00
_cell.angle_beta   90.00
_cell.angle_gamma   90.00
#
_symmetry.space_group_name_H-M   'P 1'
#
loop_
_entity.id
_entity.type
_entity.pdbx_description
1 polymer ?
#
loop_
_entity_poly.entity_id
_entity_poly.type
_entity_poly.pdbx_seq_one_letter_code
_entity_poly.pdbx_strand_id
1 'polypeptide(L)'
;MEDRIDEYLYYDLDEQEGAEKLVVSYGVSSFAAREAVEKLRMQGVDVSLLIVKTLLPVASEIRGIIDSYDRVIIAEENLMGLYKKVLYGEEGREGVTGANGIGRMITPKQIIDEVTE
;
A
#
# COMPACT_ATOMS: atom_id res chain seq x y z
N MET A 1 -1.88 -26.39 0.35
CA MET A 1 -1.83 -25.17 -0.50
C MET A 1 -1.10 -24.04 0.23
N GLU A 2 -1.17 -24.00 1.56
CA GLU A 2 -0.45 -23.03 2.40
C GLU A 2 1.08 -23.28 2.45
N ASP A 3 1.55 -24.53 2.34
CA ASP A 3 2.98 -24.89 2.49
C ASP A 3 3.92 -24.42 1.36
N ARG A 4 3.43 -23.68 0.36
CA ARG A 4 4.23 -23.20 -0.80
C ARG A 4 3.96 -21.74 -1.15
N ILE A 5 3.40 -20.95 -0.23
CA ILE A 5 3.10 -19.52 -0.47
C ILE A 5 4.37 -18.75 -0.85
N ASP A 6 5.50 -19.08 -0.22
CA ASP A 6 6.78 -18.42 -0.44
C ASP A 6 7.29 -18.58 -1.88
N GLU A 7 6.93 -19.68 -2.57
CA GLU A 7 7.33 -19.92 -3.96
C GLU A 7 6.61 -18.99 -4.96
N TYR A 8 5.49 -18.40 -4.55
CA TYR A 8 4.68 -17.50 -5.37
C TYR A 8 4.53 -16.12 -4.74
N LEU A 9 5.39 -15.77 -3.77
CA LEU A 9 5.42 -14.47 -3.15
C LEU A 9 6.14 -13.47 -4.06
N TYR A 10 5.36 -12.57 -4.66
CA TYR A 10 5.89 -11.50 -5.50
C TYR A 10 5.46 -10.14 -4.96
N TYR A 11 6.42 -9.26 -4.75
CA TYR A 11 6.23 -7.85 -4.43
C TYR A 11 7.46 -7.05 -4.84
N ASP A 12 7.30 -5.74 -4.97
CA ASP A 12 8.42 -4.80 -5.04
C ASP A 12 8.34 -3.88 -3.82
N LEU A 13 9.40 -3.85 -3.01
CA LEU A 13 9.56 -2.88 -1.93
C LEU A 13 10.62 -1.85 -2.35
N ASP A 14 10.17 -0.61 -2.50
CA ASP A 14 11.02 0.57 -2.65
C ASP A 14 11.05 1.27 -1.28
N GLU A 15 11.96 0.78 -0.45
CA GLU A 15 12.16 1.25 0.91
C GLU A 15 13.00 2.53 0.93
N GLN A 16 12.54 3.50 1.70
CA GLN A 16 13.33 4.67 2.08
C GLN A 16 13.73 4.52 3.54
N GLU A 17 15.04 4.50 3.80
CA GLU A 17 15.59 4.37 5.14
C GLU A 17 15.05 5.48 6.07
N GLY A 18 14.54 5.08 7.22
CA GLY A 18 13.96 5.99 8.22
C GLY A 18 12.54 6.49 7.92
N ALA A 19 11.93 6.10 6.81
CA ALA A 19 10.54 6.47 6.52
C ALA A 19 9.56 5.74 7.44
N GLU A 20 8.74 6.49 8.19
CA GLU A 20 7.65 5.95 9.03
C GLU A 20 6.35 5.70 8.24
N LYS A 21 6.28 6.22 7.01
CA LYS A 21 5.11 6.14 6.13
C LYS A 21 5.32 5.11 5.02
N LEU A 22 4.27 4.36 4.70
CA LEU A 22 4.23 3.39 3.60
C LEU A 22 3.01 3.62 2.73
N VAL A 23 3.21 3.71 1.41
CA VAL A 23 2.13 3.52 0.43
C VAL A 23 2.13 2.06 -0.01
N VAL A 24 0.98 1.40 0.08
CA VAL A 24 0.77 0.04 -0.43
C VAL A 24 -0.14 0.13 -1.64
N SER A 25 0.23 -0.52 -2.75
CA SER A 25 -0.64 -0.59 -3.91
C SER A 25 -0.42 -1.89 -4.69
N TYR A 26 -1.26 -2.13 -5.69
CA TYR A 26 -1.23 -3.31 -6.53
C TYR A 26 -1.92 -3.04 -7.87
N GLY A 27 -1.68 -3.91 -8.86
CA GLY A 27 -2.32 -3.82 -10.17
C GLY A 27 -2.12 -2.45 -10.84
N VAL A 28 -3.17 -1.92 -11.46
CA VAL A 28 -3.14 -0.65 -12.21
C VAL A 28 -2.92 0.57 -11.30
N SER A 29 -3.34 0.51 -10.03
CA SER A 29 -3.16 1.61 -9.07
C SER A 29 -1.69 1.85 -8.72
N SER A 30 -0.82 0.87 -8.97
CA SER A 30 0.63 0.98 -8.72
C SER A 30 1.30 2.11 -9.52
N PHE A 31 0.80 2.45 -10.71
CA PHE A 31 1.36 3.56 -11.49
C PHE A 31 1.16 4.90 -10.80
N ALA A 32 -0.06 5.15 -10.29
CA ALA A 32 -0.36 6.36 -9.54
C ALA A 32 0.40 6.42 -8.21
N ALA A 33 0.56 5.28 -7.54
CA ALA A 33 1.32 5.18 -6.29
C ALA A 33 2.80 5.51 -6.48
N ARG A 34 3.43 5.03 -7.56
CA ARG A 34 4.83 5.37 -7.90
C ARG A 34 5.01 6.88 -8.10
N GLU A 35 4.14 7.49 -8.91
CA GLU A 35 4.19 8.94 -9.16
C GLU A 35 3.93 9.75 -7.88
N ALA A 36 3.01 9.30 -7.02
CA ALA A 36 2.73 9.95 -5.75
C ALA A 36 3.94 9.93 -4.82
N VAL A 37 4.58 8.77 -4.66
CA VAL A 37 5.78 8.60 -3.82
C VAL A 37 6.95 9.42 -4.33
N GLU A 38 7.18 9.45 -5.65
CA GLU A 38 8.21 10.30 -6.24
C GLU A 38 7.99 11.78 -5.90
N LYS A 39 6.75 12.28 -6.05
CA LYS A 39 6.40 13.67 -5.74
C LYS A 39 6.52 13.99 -4.25
N LEU A 40 6.09 13.08 -3.37
CA LEU A 40 6.21 13.23 -1.92
C LEU A 40 7.68 13.34 -1.51
N ARG A 41 8.54 12.47 -2.03
CA ARG A 41 9.99 12.51 -1.77
C ARG A 41 10.62 13.81 -2.29
N MET A 42 10.22 14.29 -3.47
CA MET A 42 10.65 15.60 -3.98
C MET A 42 10.22 16.78 -3.08
N GLN A 43 9.14 16.61 -2.31
CA GLN A 43 8.65 17.59 -1.35
C GLN A 43 9.27 17.44 0.05
N GLY A 44 10.20 16.49 0.23
CA GLY A 44 10.85 16.22 1.52
C GLY A 44 10.00 15.39 2.48
N VAL A 45 9.00 14.65 1.98
CA VAL A 45 8.23 13.69 2.78
C VAL A 45 8.89 12.32 2.65
N ASP A 46 9.38 11.78 3.76
CA ASP A 46 9.94 10.43 3.81
C ASP A 46 8.81 9.39 3.76
N VAL A 47 8.83 8.56 2.71
CA VAL A 47 7.78 7.57 2.44
C VAL A 47 8.35 6.39 1.65
N SER A 48 8.00 5.18 2.05
CA SER A 48 8.30 3.94 1.34
C SER A 48 7.13 3.50 0.45
N LEU A 49 7.40 2.63 -0.52
CA LEU A 49 6.39 2.07 -1.42
C LEU A 49 6.47 0.54 -1.46
N LEU A 50 5.34 -0.12 -1.19
CA LEU A 50 5.16 -1.55 -1.39
C LEU A 50 4.16 -1.80 -2.53
N ILE A 51 4.62 -2.43 -3.60
CA ILE A 51 3.77 -2.93 -4.68
C ILE A 51 3.56 -4.43 -4.51
N VAL A 52 2.37 -4.84 -4.07
CA VAL A 52 2.02 -6.25 -3.89
C VAL A 52 1.59 -6.85 -5.23
N LYS A 53 2.26 -7.91 -5.68
CA LYS A 53 1.92 -8.63 -6.93
C LYS A 53 1.14 -9.91 -6.65
N THR A 54 1.38 -10.54 -5.50
CA THR A 54 0.61 -11.68 -5.00
C THR A 54 -0.29 -11.25 -3.83
N LEU A 55 -1.55 -10.97 -4.12
CA LEU A 55 -2.50 -10.44 -3.11
C LEU A 55 -3.04 -11.51 -2.17
N LEU A 56 -3.23 -12.73 -2.67
CA LEU A 56 -3.89 -13.82 -1.96
C LEU A 56 -3.19 -15.17 -2.19
N PRO A 57 -3.14 -16.04 -1.18
CA PRO A 57 -3.37 -15.72 0.24
C PRO A 57 -2.36 -14.66 0.72
N VAL A 58 -2.73 -13.85 1.73
CA VAL A 58 -1.81 -12.83 2.26
C VAL A 58 -0.64 -13.55 2.94
N ALA A 59 0.56 -13.39 2.40
CA ALA A 59 1.77 -13.90 3.00
C ALA A 59 2.11 -13.14 4.29
N SER A 60 2.61 -13.86 5.30
CA SER A 60 3.06 -13.26 6.58
C SER A 60 4.13 -12.20 6.36
N GLU A 61 4.96 -12.33 5.34
CA GLU A 61 6.00 -11.38 4.99
C GLU A 61 5.43 -10.04 4.47
N ILE A 62 4.42 -10.06 3.61
CA ILE A 62 3.71 -8.83 3.20
C ILE A 62 3.09 -8.14 4.40
N ARG A 63 2.43 -8.91 5.26
CA ARG A 63 1.84 -8.37 6.49
C ARG A 63 2.91 -7.80 7.42
N GLY A 64 4.04 -8.50 7.58
CA GLY A 64 5.18 -8.06 8.39
C GLY A 64 5.78 -6.75 7.90
N ILE A 65 5.93 -6.58 6.59
CA ILE A 65 6.36 -5.31 5.99
C ILE A 65 5.35 -4.22 6.29
N ILE A 66 4.04 -4.45 6.11
CA ILE A 66 3.02 -3.42 6.38
C ILE A 66 2.97 -3.07 7.89
N ASP A 67 3.15 -4.06 8.75
CA ASP A 67 3.14 -3.91 10.20
C ASP A 67 4.39 -3.25 10.77
N SER A 68 5.48 -3.15 10.00
CA SER A 68 6.70 -2.43 10.41
C SER A 68 6.65 -0.91 10.19
N TYR A 69 5.59 -0.38 9.58
CA TYR A 69 5.40 1.07 9.41
C TYR A 69 4.26 1.58 10.29
N ASP A 70 4.44 2.79 10.81
CA ASP A 70 3.47 3.44 11.70
C ASP A 70 2.26 3.95 10.94
N ARG A 71 2.47 4.48 9.73
CA ARG A 71 1.39 5.01 8.89
C ARG A 71 1.38 4.40 7.50
N VAL A 72 0.28 3.74 7.17
CA VAL A 72 0.11 2.97 5.93
C VAL A 72 -1.09 3.49 5.16
N ILE A 73 -0.88 3.80 3.89
CA ILE A 73 -1.93 4.20 2.97
C ILE A 73 -2.08 3.10 1.92
N ILE A 74 -3.22 2.41 1.90
CA ILE A 74 -3.54 1.41 0.88
C ILE A 74 -4.22 2.12 -0.29
N ALA A 75 -3.53 2.24 -1.42
CA ALA A 75 -4.02 2.88 -2.63
C ALA A 75 -4.60 1.84 -3.60
N GLU A 76 -5.92 1.84 -3.79
CA GLU A 76 -6.63 0.87 -4.62
C GLU A 76 -7.79 1.47 -5.43
N GLU A 77 -8.02 0.95 -6.63
CA GLU A 77 -9.24 1.18 -7.42
C GLU A 77 -10.40 0.31 -6.94
N ASN A 78 -10.69 0.40 -5.64
CA ASN A 78 -11.82 -0.25 -5.04
C ASN A 78 -12.38 0.62 -3.93
N LEU A 79 -13.61 1.08 -4.12
CA LEU A 79 -14.28 2.00 -3.20
C LEU A 79 -14.33 1.47 -1.76
N MET A 80 -14.47 0.15 -1.61
CA MET A 80 -14.71 -0.47 -0.32
C MET A 80 -13.44 -0.76 0.48
N GLY A 81 -12.24 -0.51 -0.06
CA GLY A 81 -11.00 -0.79 0.68
C GLY A 81 -10.82 -2.30 0.91
N LEU A 82 -11.08 -3.13 -0.09
CA LEU A 82 -11.15 -4.58 0.07
C LEU A 82 -9.81 -5.15 0.55
N TYR A 83 -8.68 -4.66 0.07
CA TYR A 83 -7.40 -5.22 0.49
C TYR A 83 -7.10 -4.89 1.95
N LYS A 84 -7.41 -3.67 2.40
CA LYS A 84 -7.37 -3.31 3.83
C LYS A 84 -8.21 -4.27 4.69
N LYS A 85 -9.42 -4.59 4.23
CA LYS A 85 -10.32 -5.53 4.92
C LYS A 85 -9.81 -6.97 4.93
N VAL A 86 -9.16 -7.40 3.85
CA VAL A 86 -8.50 -8.71 3.80
C VAL A 86 -7.35 -8.77 4.82
N LEU A 87 -6.59 -7.68 4.98
CA LEU A 87 -5.45 -7.63 5.90
C LEU A 87 -5.88 -7.56 7.38
N TYR A 88 -6.91 -6.77 7.70
CA TYR A 88 -7.22 -6.38 9.08
C TYR A 88 -8.70 -6.54 9.48
N GLY A 89 -9.55 -7.09 8.61
CA GLY A 89 -10.98 -7.18 8.84
C GLY A 89 -11.70 -5.81 8.74
N GLU A 90 -12.96 -5.78 9.15
CA GLU A 90 -13.78 -4.55 9.14
C GLU A 90 -13.34 -3.53 10.21
N GLU A 91 -12.72 -4.00 11.29
CA GLU A 91 -12.20 -3.14 12.37
C GLU A 91 -10.99 -2.33 11.92
N GLY A 92 -10.22 -2.85 10.96
CA GLY A 92 -9.00 -2.20 10.48
C GLY A 92 -7.85 -2.27 11.48
N ARG A 93 -6.85 -1.41 11.27
CA ARG A 93 -5.70 -1.23 12.16
C ARG A 93 -5.44 0.27 12.29
N GLU A 94 -5.15 0.75 13.49
CA GLU A 94 -4.74 2.13 13.72
C GLU A 94 -3.50 2.46 12.87
N GLY A 95 -3.48 3.65 12.26
CA GLY A 95 -2.42 4.04 11.32
C GLY A 95 -2.57 3.48 9.90
N VAL A 96 -3.55 2.60 9.63
CA VAL A 96 -3.82 2.08 8.27
C VAL A 96 -5.07 2.72 7.67
N THR A 97 -4.88 3.59 6.69
CA THR A 97 -5.96 4.23 5.92
C THR A 97 -5.95 3.76 4.47
N GLY A 98 -6.87 4.31 3.66
CA GLY A 98 -7.02 3.89 2.26
C GLY A 98 -7.32 5.06 1.35
N ALA A 99 -6.56 5.17 0.27
CA ALA A 99 -6.88 6.05 -0.85
C ALA A 99 -7.64 5.21 -1.88
N ASN A 100 -8.96 5.42 -1.97
CA ASN A 100 -9.86 4.56 -2.74
C ASN A 100 -10.46 5.28 -3.97
N GLY A 101 -10.47 4.61 -5.12
CA GLY A 101 -11.11 5.07 -6.36
C GLY A 101 -12.37 4.27 -6.73
N ILE A 102 -13.28 4.86 -7.52
CA ILE A 102 -14.41 4.18 -8.16
C ILE A 102 -14.64 4.66 -9.59
N GLY A 103 -14.72 3.74 -10.55
CA GLY A 103 -15.05 4.05 -11.95
C GLY A 103 -14.06 4.96 -12.68
N ARG A 104 -12.91 5.27 -12.06
CA ARG A 104 -11.81 6.06 -12.58
C ARG A 104 -10.51 5.59 -11.93
N MET A 105 -9.40 5.87 -12.61
CA MET A 105 -8.09 5.62 -12.00
C MET A 105 -7.93 6.45 -10.74
N ILE A 106 -7.37 5.83 -9.70
CA ILE A 106 -6.88 6.58 -8.57
C ILE A 106 -5.79 7.55 -9.04
N THR A 107 -5.86 8.79 -8.60
CA THR A 107 -4.88 9.81 -9.02
C THR A 107 -3.73 9.89 -8.01
N PRO A 108 -2.50 10.23 -8.46
CA PRO A 108 -1.39 10.48 -7.55
C PRO A 108 -1.73 11.52 -6.48
N LYS A 109 -2.50 12.55 -6.85
CA LYS A 109 -2.94 13.59 -5.92
C LYS A 109 -3.75 13.03 -4.74
N GLN A 110 -4.70 12.12 -4.99
CA GLN A 110 -5.48 11.52 -3.90
C GLN A 110 -4.61 10.75 -2.92
N ILE A 111 -3.56 10.08 -3.40
CA ILE A 111 -2.61 9.36 -2.55
C ILE A 111 -1.77 10.36 -1.74
N ILE A 112 -1.28 11.42 -2.39
CA ILE A 112 -0.51 12.49 -1.74
C ILE A 112 -1.32 13.12 -0.61
N ASP A 113 -2.56 13.54 -0.91
CA ASP A 113 -3.44 14.21 0.05
C ASP A 113 -3.62 13.31 1.31
N GLU A 114 -3.89 12.02 1.13
CA GLU A 114 -4.05 11.03 2.21
C GLU A 114 -2.77 10.79 3.02
N VAL A 115 -1.59 10.83 2.39
CA VAL A 115 -0.29 10.69 3.08
C VAL A 115 0.02 11.90 3.96
N THR A 116 -0.45 13.09 3.55
CA THR A 116 -0.13 14.37 4.20
C THR A 116 -1.17 14.87 5.20
N GLU A 117 -2.38 14.30 5.19
CA GLU A 117 -3.44 14.60 6.18
C GLU A 117 -2.98 14.30 7.62
#